data_AF-A0AA93L3I5-F1
#
_entry.id   AF-A0AA93L3I5-F1
#
_cell.length_a   1.000
_cell.length_b   1.000
_cell.length_c   1.000
_cell.angle_alpha   90.00
_cell.angle_beta   90.00
_cell.angle_gamma   90.00
#
_symmetry.space_group_name_H-M   'P 1'
#
loop_
_entity.id
_entity.type
_entity.pdbx_description
1 polymer ?
#
loop_
_entity_poly.entity_id
_entity_poly.type
_entity_poly.pdbx_seq_one_letter_code
_entity_poly.pdbx_strand_id
1 'polypeptide(L)'
;MPDLGSLAALTLALAPQLPAAAPGTADTFPAGVRACLQATIPSGIDEVQLKAAGWNAYDIDGDGPPLRIYARGRGPILMTGTGAAAKESGCHVLASRGSTDSLAATVDGITKELGVRPTESGPEATLWIVGDKGVMLAGEEDTKRTGVRATIVPIAEGMK
;
A
#
# COMPACT_ATOMS: atom_id res chain seq x y z
N MET A 1 44.79 10.87 -33.71
CA MET A 1 44.15 11.60 -32.60
C MET A 1 42.75 11.02 -32.47
N PRO A 2 42.35 10.52 -31.28
CA PRO A 2 41.21 9.63 -31.12
C PRO A 2 39.88 10.37 -31.09
N ASP A 3 38.92 9.90 -31.90
CA ASP A 3 37.51 10.21 -31.80
C ASP A 3 36.98 9.70 -30.44
N LEU A 4 36.64 10.63 -29.55
CA LEU A 4 36.00 10.37 -28.26
C LEU A 4 34.52 10.04 -28.49
N GLY A 5 34.29 8.83 -28.98
CA GLY A 5 32.98 8.19 -29.02
C GLY A 5 32.44 7.98 -27.62
N SER A 6 31.47 8.81 -27.26
CA SER A 6 30.22 8.47 -26.56
C SER A 6 30.24 7.18 -25.74
N LEU A 7 30.55 7.30 -24.45
CA LEU A 7 30.11 6.36 -23.42
C LEU A 7 29.52 7.16 -22.28
N ALA A 8 28.37 7.80 -22.55
CA ALA A 8 27.45 8.18 -21.49
C ALA A 8 26.87 6.89 -20.91
N ALA A 9 27.56 6.36 -19.90
CA ALA A 9 27.05 5.29 -19.07
C ALA A 9 25.75 5.78 -18.42
N LEU A 10 24.61 5.34 -18.95
CA LEU A 10 23.35 5.37 -18.23
C LEU A 10 23.54 4.51 -16.97
N THR A 11 23.86 5.16 -15.87
CA THR A 11 23.56 4.64 -14.54
C THR A 11 22.05 4.53 -14.45
N LEU A 12 21.52 3.39 -14.89
CA LEU A 12 20.19 2.91 -14.51
C LEU A 12 20.18 2.89 -12.99
N ALA A 13 19.57 3.91 -12.39
CA ALA A 13 19.25 3.93 -10.99
C ALA A 13 18.36 2.71 -10.74
N LEU A 14 18.92 1.67 -10.13
CA LEU A 14 18.15 0.56 -9.58
C LEU A 14 17.24 1.17 -8.51
N ALA A 15 16.01 1.52 -8.90
CA ALA A 15 14.95 1.70 -7.93
C ALA A 15 14.87 0.40 -7.11
N PRO A 16 14.84 0.45 -5.77
CA PRO A 16 14.72 -0.73 -4.95
C PRO A 16 13.41 -1.44 -5.31
N GLN A 17 13.51 -2.46 -6.15
CA GLN A 17 12.37 -3.29 -6.51
C GLN A 17 12.11 -4.21 -5.32
N LEU A 18 11.04 -3.92 -4.58
CA LEU A 18 10.50 -4.81 -3.56
C LEU A 18 10.39 -6.22 -4.16
N PRO A 19 10.90 -7.26 -3.47
CA PRO A 19 10.81 -8.63 -3.97
C PRO A 19 9.34 -9.00 -4.22
N ALA A 20 9.09 -9.69 -5.34
CA ALA A 20 7.76 -10.19 -5.67
C ALA A 20 7.24 -11.07 -4.52
N ALA A 21 6.00 -10.83 -4.09
CA ALA A 21 5.38 -11.59 -3.01
C ALA A 21 5.23 -13.07 -3.40
N ALA A 22 5.49 -13.99 -2.46
CA ALA A 22 5.34 -15.42 -2.69
C ALA A 22 3.85 -15.82 -2.87
N PRO A 23 3.54 -16.87 -3.66
CA PRO A 23 2.18 -17.36 -3.79
C PRO A 23 1.63 -17.82 -2.42
N GLY A 24 0.49 -17.29 -1.99
CA GLY A 24 -0.16 -17.62 -0.71
C GLY A 24 0.14 -16.67 0.46
N THR A 25 1.06 -15.72 0.32
CA THR A 25 1.30 -14.69 1.37
C THR A 25 0.32 -13.53 1.31
N ALA A 26 -0.46 -13.42 0.23
CA ALA A 26 -1.38 -12.32 -0.06
C ALA A 26 -2.59 -12.24 0.89
N ASP A 27 -2.83 -13.27 1.69
CA ASP A 27 -3.93 -13.28 2.67
C ASP A 27 -3.56 -12.57 4.00
N THR A 28 -2.34 -12.02 4.10
CA THR A 28 -1.88 -11.30 5.29
C THR A 28 -2.01 -9.79 5.14
N PHE A 29 -2.23 -9.08 6.25
CA PHE A 29 -2.31 -7.61 6.24
C PHE A 29 -1.06 -6.94 5.63
N PRO A 30 0.18 -7.30 6.00
CA PRO A 30 1.37 -6.73 5.36
C PRO A 30 1.42 -6.96 3.85
N ALA A 31 1.06 -8.14 3.35
CA ALA A 31 1.03 -8.40 1.92
C ALA A 31 -0.05 -7.57 1.20
N GLY A 32 -1.19 -7.32 1.85
CA GLY A 32 -2.19 -6.36 1.39
C GLY A 32 -1.61 -4.94 1.28
N VAL A 33 -0.82 -4.50 2.26
CA VAL A 33 -0.11 -3.21 2.24
C VAL A 33 0.86 -3.15 1.05
N ARG A 34 1.65 -4.20 0.82
CA ARG A 34 2.55 -4.27 -0.34
C ARG A 34 1.78 -4.22 -1.67
N ALA A 35 0.69 -4.97 -1.82
CA ALA A 35 -0.12 -4.98 -3.03
C ALA A 35 -0.73 -3.59 -3.32
N CYS A 36 -1.27 -2.96 -2.28
CA CYS A 36 -1.81 -1.61 -2.31
C CYS A 36 -0.75 -0.57 -2.70
N LEU A 37 0.44 -0.66 -2.10
CA LEU A 37 1.59 0.18 -2.42
C LEU A 37 2.04 0.05 -3.88
N GLN A 38 2.08 -1.18 -4.38
CA GLN A 38 2.49 -1.45 -5.76
C GLN A 38 1.46 -0.94 -6.78
N ALA A 39 0.17 -1.12 -6.49
CA ALA A 39 -0.91 -0.68 -7.37
C ALA A 39 -1.20 0.83 -7.30
N THR A 40 -0.76 1.53 -6.26
CA THR A 40 -0.96 2.98 -6.14
C THR A 40 -0.06 3.72 -7.11
N ILE A 41 -0.64 4.53 -7.99
CA ILE A 41 0.07 5.34 -8.99
C ILE A 41 -0.45 6.79 -8.94
N PRO A 42 0.24 7.78 -9.54
CA PRO A 42 -0.19 9.19 -9.48
C PRO A 42 -1.60 9.46 -10.03
N SER A 43 -2.11 8.61 -10.92
CA SER A 43 -3.45 8.70 -11.50
C SER A 43 -4.54 7.94 -10.72
N GLY A 44 -4.20 7.27 -9.62
CA GLY A 44 -5.13 6.44 -8.84
C GLY A 44 -4.59 5.03 -8.62
N ILE A 45 -5.40 4.00 -8.86
CA ILE A 45 -5.05 2.60 -8.63
C ILE A 45 -4.94 1.83 -9.96
N ASP A 46 -3.82 1.14 -10.16
CA ASP A 46 -3.61 0.19 -11.26
C ASP A 46 -4.40 -1.11 -11.00
N GLU A 47 -5.63 -1.15 -11.49
CA GLU A 47 -6.48 -2.33 -11.35
C GLU A 47 -5.98 -3.54 -12.11
N VAL A 48 -5.24 -3.33 -13.21
CA VAL A 48 -4.72 -4.42 -14.03
C VAL A 48 -3.69 -5.19 -13.23
N GLN A 49 -2.83 -4.48 -12.51
CA GLN A 49 -1.86 -5.09 -11.60
C GLN A 49 -2.55 -5.87 -10.46
N LEU A 50 -3.59 -5.33 -9.85
CA LEU A 50 -4.34 -6.03 -8.79
C LEU A 50 -5.02 -7.29 -9.32
N LYS A 51 -5.66 -7.23 -10.50
CA LYS A 51 -6.28 -8.40 -11.12
C LYS A 51 -5.26 -9.47 -11.49
N ALA A 52 -4.10 -9.08 -12.04
CA ALA A 52 -2.99 -9.99 -12.32
C ALA A 52 -2.45 -10.66 -11.05
N ALA A 53 -2.49 -9.95 -9.92
CA ALA A 53 -2.18 -10.47 -8.60
C ALA A 53 -3.34 -11.24 -7.94
N GLY A 54 -4.44 -11.55 -8.66
CA GLY A 54 -5.53 -12.39 -8.19
C GLY A 54 -6.53 -11.71 -7.25
N TRP A 55 -6.56 -10.37 -7.23
CA TRP A 55 -7.57 -9.61 -6.50
C TRP A 55 -8.84 -9.44 -7.32
N ASN A 56 -10.00 -9.67 -6.70
CA ASN A 56 -11.30 -9.49 -7.33
C ASN A 56 -11.89 -8.14 -6.92
N ALA A 57 -12.36 -7.38 -7.90
CA ALA A 57 -12.96 -6.06 -7.69
C ALA A 57 -14.48 -6.17 -7.46
N TYR A 58 -14.98 -5.36 -6.52
CA TYR A 58 -16.39 -5.23 -6.19
C TYR A 58 -16.70 -3.74 -6.02
N ASP A 59 -17.77 -3.29 -6.65
CA ASP A 59 -18.25 -1.91 -6.51
C ASP A 59 -19.21 -1.80 -5.33
N ILE A 60 -19.04 -0.73 -4.57
CA ILE A 60 -19.96 -0.34 -3.50
C ILE A 60 -20.56 1.01 -3.86
N ASP A 61 -21.85 0.96 -4.18
CA ASP A 61 -22.68 2.13 -4.38
C ASP A 61 -23.59 2.30 -3.14
N GLY A 62 -23.56 3.47 -2.53
CA GLY A 62 -24.34 3.80 -1.34
C GLY A 62 -24.41 5.32 -1.12
N ASP A 63 -24.87 5.74 0.07
CA ASP A 63 -24.86 7.16 0.47
C ASP A 63 -23.42 7.60 0.78
N GLY A 64 -22.66 7.91 -0.28
CA GLY A 64 -21.27 8.32 -0.20
C GLY A 64 -20.60 8.35 -1.57
N PRO A 65 -19.32 8.78 -1.64
CA PRO A 65 -18.55 8.66 -2.86
C PRO A 65 -18.45 7.18 -3.26
N PRO A 66 -18.59 6.85 -4.56
CA PRO A 66 -18.51 5.47 -5.03
C PRO A 66 -17.15 4.86 -4.70
N LEU A 67 -17.17 3.71 -4.04
CA LEU A 67 -15.98 2.99 -3.58
C LEU A 67 -15.81 1.69 -4.38
N ARG A 68 -14.54 1.29 -4.54
CA ARG A 68 -14.17 -0.01 -5.09
C ARG A 68 -13.40 -0.79 -4.04
N ILE A 69 -13.84 -2.02 -3.81
CA ILE A 69 -13.16 -2.98 -2.95
C ILE A 69 -12.44 -4.01 -3.81
N TYR A 70 -11.22 -4.36 -3.40
CA TYR A 70 -10.50 -5.52 -3.91
C TYR A 70 -10.34 -6.54 -2.79
N ALA A 71 -10.81 -7.77 -3.03
CA ALA A 71 -10.70 -8.86 -2.07
C ALA A 71 -10.01 -10.09 -2.69
N ARG A 72 -9.24 -10.78 -1.86
CA ARG A 72 -8.57 -12.03 -2.18
C ARG A 72 -8.63 -12.95 -0.97
N GLY A 73 -9.21 -14.14 -1.15
CA GLY A 73 -9.31 -15.13 -0.08
C GLY A 73 -10.11 -14.63 1.14
N ARG A 74 -9.64 -14.97 2.34
CA ARG A 74 -10.19 -14.51 3.63
C ARG A 74 -9.33 -13.42 4.29
N GLY A 75 -8.39 -12.85 3.53
CA GLY A 75 -7.40 -11.90 4.01
C GLY A 75 -7.92 -10.47 4.16
N PRO A 76 -7.02 -9.48 4.16
CA PRO A 76 -7.42 -8.08 4.17
C PRO A 76 -8.20 -7.72 2.91
N ILE A 77 -8.98 -6.64 2.99
CA ILE A 77 -9.58 -6.00 1.82
C ILE A 77 -8.80 -4.72 1.49
N LEU A 78 -8.64 -4.42 0.20
CA LEU A 78 -8.22 -3.10 -0.25
C LEU A 78 -9.45 -2.30 -0.63
N MET A 79 -9.44 -1.02 -0.33
CA MET A 79 -10.53 -0.09 -0.61
C MET A 79 -9.96 1.18 -1.22
N THR A 80 -10.60 1.70 -2.26
CA THR A 80 -10.23 2.95 -2.92
C THR A 80 -11.48 3.67 -3.40
N GLY A 81 -11.40 5.00 -3.56
CA GLY A 81 -12.41 5.74 -4.31
C GLY A 81 -12.44 5.32 -5.80
N THR A 82 -13.49 5.69 -6.52
CA THR A 82 -13.54 5.50 -7.97
C THR A 82 -13.32 6.83 -8.72
N GLY A 83 -12.82 6.76 -9.95
CA GLY A 83 -12.56 7.95 -10.77
C GLY A 83 -11.62 8.95 -10.09
N ALA A 84 -12.01 10.22 -10.00
CA ALA A 84 -11.21 11.27 -9.37
C ALA A 84 -10.97 11.02 -7.88
N ALA A 85 -11.93 10.39 -7.17
CA ALA A 85 -11.79 10.09 -5.74
C ALA A 85 -10.68 9.05 -5.47
N ALA A 86 -10.36 8.19 -6.43
CA ALA A 86 -9.26 7.22 -6.31
C ALA A 86 -7.91 7.91 -6.11
N LYS A 87 -7.72 9.09 -6.72
CA LYS A 87 -6.49 9.87 -6.63
C LYS A 87 -6.34 10.55 -5.27
N GLU A 88 -7.44 11.03 -4.70
CA GLU A 88 -7.45 11.82 -3.46
C GLU A 88 -7.42 10.95 -2.20
N SER A 89 -8.17 9.84 -2.21
CA SER A 89 -8.26 8.92 -1.06
C SER A 89 -7.09 7.93 -0.98
N GLY A 90 -6.45 7.64 -2.10
CA GLY A 90 -5.42 6.61 -2.19
C GLY A 90 -6.01 5.20 -2.10
N CYS A 91 -5.19 4.27 -1.61
CA CYS A 91 -5.61 2.90 -1.34
C CYS A 91 -5.51 2.61 0.15
N HIS A 92 -6.58 2.05 0.71
CA HIS A 92 -6.69 1.66 2.10
C HIS A 92 -6.69 0.15 2.22
N VAL A 93 -5.91 -0.39 3.13
CA VAL A 93 -5.94 -1.81 3.50
C VAL A 93 -6.64 -1.92 4.83
N LEU A 94 -7.69 -2.74 4.88
CA LEU A 94 -8.50 -2.96 6.08
C LEU A 94 -8.44 -4.43 6.46
N ALA A 95 -8.22 -4.69 7.75
CA ALA A 95 -8.40 -6.02 8.33
C ALA A 95 -9.03 -5.91 9.72
N SER A 96 -9.84 -6.91 10.06
CA SER A 96 -10.25 -7.11 11.44
C SER A 96 -9.03 -7.54 12.27
N ARG A 97 -8.77 -6.88 13.39
CA ARG A 97 -7.85 -7.43 14.40
C ARG A 97 -8.61 -8.54 15.12
N GLY A 98 -8.53 -9.75 14.58
CA GLY A 98 -9.00 -10.97 15.26
C GLY A 98 -8.17 -11.23 16.52
N SER A 99 -8.53 -10.56 17.62
CA SER A 99 -8.18 -10.77 19.04
C SER A 99 -6.79 -11.33 19.45
N THR A 100 -5.75 -11.31 18.61
CA THR A 100 -4.42 -11.85 18.96
C THR A 100 -3.22 -11.06 18.40
N ASP A 101 -3.38 -10.25 17.34
CA ASP A 101 -2.29 -9.40 16.85
C ASP A 101 -2.30 -8.00 17.48
N SER A 102 -1.20 -7.65 18.14
CA SER A 102 -0.94 -6.30 18.65
C SER A 102 -0.64 -5.33 17.50
N LEU A 103 -0.86 -4.03 17.71
CA LEU A 103 -0.45 -2.99 16.76
C LEU A 103 1.06 -3.10 16.48
N ALA A 104 1.86 -3.39 17.51
CA ALA A 104 3.30 -3.63 17.38
C ALA A 104 3.63 -4.80 16.44
N ALA A 105 2.95 -5.94 16.56
CA ALA A 105 3.14 -7.08 15.64
C ALA A 105 2.77 -6.71 14.19
N THR A 106 1.76 -5.84 14.01
CA THR A 106 1.38 -5.33 12.69
C THR A 106 2.47 -4.40 12.13
N VAL A 107 3.01 -3.49 12.94
CA VAL A 107 4.13 -2.60 12.58
C VAL A 107 5.36 -3.40 12.17
N ASP A 108 5.72 -4.43 12.94
CA ASP A 108 6.86 -5.31 12.64
C ASP A 108 6.64 -6.08 11.32
N GLY A 109 5.44 -6.63 11.13
CA GLY A 109 5.05 -7.33 9.90
C GLY A 109 5.15 -6.44 8.67
N ILE A 110 4.64 -5.21 8.74
CA ILE A 110 4.73 -4.23 7.64
C ILE A 110 6.19 -3.82 7.40
N THR A 111 6.95 -3.53 8.45
CA THR A 111 8.37 -3.16 8.35
C THR A 111 9.18 -4.25 7.65
N LYS A 112 8.94 -5.52 8.00
CA LYS A 112 9.57 -6.68 7.35
C LYS A 112 9.14 -6.81 5.89
N GLU A 113 7.85 -6.63 5.60
CA GLU A 113 7.31 -6.74 4.24
C GLU A 113 7.77 -5.59 3.33
N LEU A 114 7.90 -4.36 3.84
CA LEU A 114 8.35 -3.22 3.06
C LEU A 114 9.88 -3.14 2.97
N GLY A 115 10.61 -3.85 3.85
CA GLY A 115 12.07 -3.81 3.87
C GLY A 115 12.64 -2.43 4.24
N VAL A 116 11.82 -1.54 4.80
CA VAL A 116 12.21 -0.20 5.25
C VAL A 116 11.75 0.03 6.68
N ARG A 117 12.52 0.80 7.44
CA ARG A 117 12.13 1.22 8.79
C ARG A 117 11.06 2.31 8.73
N PRO A 118 10.20 2.43 9.76
CA PRO A 118 9.32 3.58 9.89
C PRO A 118 10.10 4.89 9.86
N THR A 119 9.57 5.88 9.14
CA THR A 119 10.02 7.27 9.19
C THR A 119 9.58 7.92 10.49
N GLU A 120 8.36 7.62 10.94
CA GLU A 120 7.79 8.06 12.21
C GLU A 120 7.00 6.90 12.85
N SER A 121 7.07 6.79 14.18
CA SER A 121 6.34 5.76 14.92
C SER A 121 5.86 6.34 16.25
N GLY A 122 4.55 6.48 16.39
CA GLY A 122 3.88 6.94 17.60
C GLY A 122 2.80 5.95 18.08
N PRO A 123 2.17 6.24 19.22
CA PRO A 123 1.09 5.40 19.76
C PRO A 123 -0.16 5.38 18.89
N GLU A 124 -0.42 6.45 18.11
CA GLU A 124 -1.63 6.60 17.30
C GLU A 124 -1.42 6.19 15.83
N ALA A 125 -0.21 6.40 15.31
CA ALA A 125 0.11 6.12 13.92
C ALA A 125 1.58 5.74 13.71
N THR A 126 1.84 5.01 12.63
CA THR A 126 3.20 4.70 12.14
C THR A 126 3.26 5.02 10.65
N LEU A 127 4.31 5.74 10.24
CA LEU A 127 4.52 6.19 8.86
C LEU A 127 5.78 5.54 8.29
N TRP A 128 5.68 5.04 7.05
CA TRP A 128 6.81 4.67 6.22
C TRP A 128 6.80 5.49 4.93
N ILE A 129 7.97 5.98 4.52
CA ILE A 129 8.17 6.54 3.18
C ILE A 129 8.85 5.48 2.33
N VAL A 130 8.19 5.07 1.25
CA VAL A 130 8.71 4.07 0.28
C VAL A 130 8.73 4.70 -1.10
N GLY A 131 9.92 5.15 -1.52
CA GLY A 131 10.08 5.86 -2.79
C GLY A 131 9.26 7.16 -2.81
N ASP A 132 8.28 7.22 -3.71
CA ASP A 132 7.37 8.35 -3.93
C ASP A 132 6.03 8.20 -3.19
N LYS A 133 5.91 7.28 -2.23
CA LYS A 133 4.64 6.96 -1.54
C LYS A 133 4.79 6.97 -0.03
N GLY A 134 3.74 7.42 0.64
CA GLY A 134 3.58 7.32 2.09
C GLY A 134 2.66 6.16 2.44
N VAL A 135 3.06 5.37 3.44
CA VAL A 135 2.23 4.32 4.05
C VAL A 135 1.98 4.72 5.49
N MET A 136 0.73 4.99 5.86
CA MET A 136 0.34 5.35 7.21
C MET A 136 -0.53 4.25 7.81
N LEU A 137 -0.02 3.57 8.85
CA LEU A 137 -0.80 2.67 9.68
C LEU A 137 -1.42 3.47 10.82
N ALA A 138 -2.74 3.39 10.98
CA ALA A 138 -3.44 3.89 12.15
C ALA A 138 -4.26 2.75 12.77
N GLY A 139 -4.27 2.68 14.11
CA GLY A 139 -5.22 1.83 14.82
C GLY A 139 -6.62 2.45 14.74
N GLU A 140 -7.62 1.68 14.33
CA GLU A 140 -9.01 2.07 14.54
C GLU A 140 -9.54 1.35 15.79
N GLU A 141 -9.65 2.11 16.88
CA GLU A 141 -10.41 1.70 18.05
C GLU A 141 -11.83 2.22 17.91
N ASP A 142 -12.72 1.41 17.31
CA ASP A 142 -14.15 1.56 17.54
C ASP A 142 -14.58 0.58 18.63
N THR A 143 -15.43 1.05 19.52
CA THR A 143 -16.02 0.37 20.71
C THR A 143 -16.60 -1.02 20.45
N LYS A 144 -16.76 -1.44 19.19
CA LYS A 144 -17.34 -2.73 18.79
C LYS A 144 -16.44 -3.59 17.90
N ARG A 145 -15.35 -3.04 17.34
CA ARG A 145 -14.44 -3.75 16.43
C ARG A 145 -13.05 -3.13 16.50
N THR A 146 -12.07 -3.93 16.91
CA THR A 146 -10.66 -3.56 16.76
C THR A 146 -10.27 -3.83 15.29
N GLY A 147 -9.87 -2.79 14.57
CA GLY A 147 -9.41 -2.88 13.19
C GLY A 147 -8.01 -2.30 13.03
N VAL A 148 -7.33 -2.67 11.96
CA VAL A 148 -6.17 -1.92 11.47
C VAL A 148 -6.48 -1.36 10.09
N ARG A 149 -6.09 -0.10 9.89
CA ARG A 149 -6.12 0.56 8.58
C ARG A 149 -4.71 1.02 8.22
N ALA A 150 -4.26 0.62 7.05
CA ALA A 150 -3.11 1.23 6.40
C ALA A 150 -3.60 2.07 5.22
N THR A 151 -3.20 3.32 5.14
CA THR A 151 -3.51 4.22 4.03
C THR A 151 -2.23 4.45 3.23
N ILE A 152 -2.32 4.26 1.92
CA ILE A 152 -1.22 4.46 0.98
C ILE A 152 -1.60 5.56 -0.01
N VAL A 153 -0.75 6.58 -0.10
CA VAL A 153 -0.92 7.72 -1.00
C VAL A 153 0.39 8.07 -1.71
N PRO A 154 0.36 8.55 -2.96
CA PRO A 154 1.49 9.22 -3.56
C PRO A 154 1.87 10.46 -2.72
N ILE A 155 3.16 10.68 -2.52
CA ILE A 155 3.68 11.90 -1.92
C ILE A 155 3.68 12.97 -3.01
N ALA A 156 2.87 14.02 -2.82
CA ALA A 156 2.89 15.18 -3.71
C ALA A 156 4.31 15.78 -3.78
N GLU A 157 4.77 16.12 -4.99
CA GLU A 157 6.05 16.81 -5.17
C GLU A 157 6.07 18.10 -4.33
N GLY A 158 7.01 18.19 -3.38
CA GLY A 158 7.17 19.34 -2.49
C GLY A 158 7.06 19.05 -0.99
N MET A 159 6.68 17.84 -0.57
CA MET A 159 6.62 17.43 0.86
C MET A 159 7.90 16.75 1.35
N LYS A 160 9.08 17.27 0.98
CA LYS A 160 10.39 16.76 1.43
C LYS A 160 11.00 17.67 2.49
#